data_AF-A0A357LB67-F1
#
_entry.id   AF-A0A357LB67-F1
#
_cell.length_a   1.000
_cell.length_b   1.000
_cell.length_c   1.000
_cell.angle_alpha   90.00
_cell.angle_beta   90.00
_cell.angle_gamma   90.00
#
_symmetry.space_group_name_H-M   'P 1'
#
loop_
_entity.id
_entity.type
_entity.pdbx_description
1 polymer ?
#
loop_
_entity_poly.entity_id
_entity_poly.type
_entity_poly.pdbx_seq_one_letter_code
_entity_poly.pdbx_strand_id
1 'polypeptide(L)'
;MSTAIQMTPDSVGVGLKAAHYRDALSNRHGLGFFEVHAENFMGAGGPPLRWLDAIRDRFPVSLHGVCLSVGGREPIDERHLDR
;
A
#
# COMPACT_ATOMS: atom_id res chain seq x y z
N MET A 1 -4.54 12.54 -18.50
CA MET A 1 -3.44 11.83 -17.81
C MET A 1 -3.42 12.34 -16.38
N SER A 2 -3.72 11.50 -15.40
CA SER A 2 -3.70 11.89 -13.99
C SER A 2 -2.25 12.06 -13.54
N THR A 3 -1.92 13.19 -12.93
CA THR A 3 -0.59 13.42 -12.34
C THR A 3 -0.38 12.40 -11.23
N ALA A 4 0.71 11.62 -11.29
CA ALA A 4 1.04 10.67 -10.24
C ALA A 4 1.29 11.42 -8.92
N ILE A 5 0.63 10.98 -7.84
CA ILE A 5 0.85 11.55 -6.52
C ILE A 5 2.20 11.02 -6.02
N GLN A 6 3.20 11.90 -5.96
CA GLN A 6 4.56 11.53 -5.58
C GLN A 6 4.85 11.82 -4.12
N MET A 7 5.59 10.92 -3.50
CA MET A 7 6.17 11.11 -2.16
C MET A 7 7.29 12.16 -2.22
N THR A 8 7.36 13.02 -1.22
CA THR A 8 8.55 13.87 -0.99
C THR A 8 9.55 13.13 -0.09
N PRO A 9 10.86 13.32 -0.26
CA PRO A 9 11.88 12.63 0.54
C PRO A 9 11.73 12.84 2.06
N ASP A 10 11.30 14.03 2.47
CA ASP A 10 11.16 14.41 3.88
C ASP A 10 9.76 14.11 4.45
N SER A 11 8.93 13.38 3.70
CA SER A 11 7.58 13.05 4.14
C SER A 11 7.57 11.96 5.21
N VAL A 12 6.69 12.14 6.20
CA VAL A 12 6.37 11.10 7.19
C VAL A 12 5.22 10.27 6.67
N GLY A 13 5.37 8.95 6.73
CA GLY A 13 4.31 8.00 6.39
C GLY A 13 3.98 7.05 7.53
N VAL A 14 2.91 6.29 7.36
CA VAL A 14 2.45 5.30 8.33
C VAL A 14 1.93 4.04 7.63
N GLY A 15 2.08 2.89 8.29
CA GLY A 15 1.47 1.65 7.86
C GLY A 15 -0.06 1.72 7.95
N LEU A 16 -0.73 1.39 6.86
CA LEU A 16 -2.19 1.39 6.77
C LEU A 16 -2.77 0.10 7.35
N LYS A 17 -3.77 0.24 8.23
CA LYS A 17 -4.54 -0.88 8.78
C LYS A 17 -6.02 -0.64 8.57
N ALA A 18 -6.79 -1.73 8.39
CA ALA A 18 -8.22 -1.65 8.07
C ALA A 18 -9.04 -0.86 9.09
N ALA A 19 -8.68 -0.94 10.38
CA ALA A 19 -9.32 -0.17 11.44
C ALA A 19 -9.20 1.36 11.25
N HIS A 20 -8.27 1.83 10.43
CA HIS A 20 -7.93 3.24 10.27
C HIS A 20 -8.20 3.78 8.86
N TYR A 21 -8.89 3.06 7.96
CA TYR A 21 -9.13 3.55 6.59
C TYR A 21 -9.84 4.92 6.55
N ARG A 22 -10.86 5.11 7.39
CA ARG A 22 -11.59 6.39 7.47
C ARG A 22 -10.70 7.51 7.99
N ASP A 23 -9.89 7.20 9.00
CA ASP A 23 -8.93 8.14 9.59
C ASP A 23 -7.86 8.54 8.58
N ALA A 24 -7.32 7.58 7.83
CA ALA A 24 -6.34 7.79 6.77
C ALA A 24 -6.89 8.75 5.71
N LEU A 25 -8.14 8.56 5.27
CA LEU A 25 -8.77 9.46 4.30
C LEU A 25 -9.03 10.87 4.85
N SER A 26 -9.23 11.02 6.16
CA SER A 26 -9.31 12.36 6.76
C SER A 26 -7.95 13.08 6.76
N ASN A 27 -6.85 12.33 6.77
CA ASN A 27 -5.48 12.79 6.94
C ASN A 27 -5.29 13.91 7.97
N ARG A 28 -5.96 13.78 9.13
CA ARG A 28 -5.92 14.79 10.21
C ARG A 28 -4.51 15.12 10.73
N HIS A 29 -3.55 14.23 10.50
CA HIS A 29 -2.18 14.31 11.01
C HIS A 29 -1.17 14.80 9.97
N GLY A 30 -1.61 15.17 8.76
CA GLY A 30 -0.71 15.68 7.71
C GLY A 30 0.32 14.67 7.22
N LEU A 31 -0.05 13.38 7.16
CA LEU A 31 0.81 12.31 6.65
C LEU A 31 1.06 12.51 5.15
N GLY A 32 2.29 12.26 4.73
CA GLY A 32 2.70 12.43 3.34
C GLY A 32 2.56 11.17 2.49
N PHE A 33 2.49 9.97 3.10
CA PHE A 33 2.20 8.72 2.39
C PHE A 33 1.65 7.63 3.32
N PHE A 34 1.11 6.57 2.73
CA PHE A 34 0.71 5.36 3.44
C PHE A 34 1.49 4.16 2.92
N GLU A 35 1.92 3.28 3.82
CA GLU A 35 2.54 2.01 3.46
C GLU A 35 1.52 0.87 3.59
N VAL A 36 1.53 -0.07 2.64
CA VAL A 36 0.67 -1.26 2.66
C VAL A 36 1.49 -2.51 2.46
N HIS A 37 1.05 -3.62 3.06
CA HIS A 37 1.54 -4.93 2.64
C HIS A 37 0.78 -5.35 1.39
N ALA A 38 1.49 -5.61 0.29
CA ALA A 38 0.87 -5.93 -1.00
C ALA A 38 -0.07 -7.15 -0.88
N GLU A 39 0.35 -8.14 -0.09
CA GLU A 39 -0.35 -9.42 0.10
C GLU A 39 -1.73 -9.29 0.75
N ASN A 40 -1.98 -8.20 1.49
CA ASN A 40 -3.30 -7.91 2.03
C ASN A 40 -4.32 -7.50 0.95
N PHE A 41 -3.84 -7.18 -0.26
CA PHE A 41 -4.64 -6.67 -1.38
C PHE A 41 -4.59 -7.54 -2.63
N MET A 42 -3.74 -8.57 -2.68
CA MET A 42 -3.67 -9.54 -3.78
C MET A 42 -4.86 -10.53 -3.85
N GLY A 43 -5.93 -10.28 -3.09
CA GLY A 43 -7.17 -11.09 -3.12
C GLY A 43 -8.03 -10.79 -4.36
N ALA A 44 -9.17 -11.46 -4.48
CA ALA A 44 -10.08 -11.31 -5.63
C ALA A 44 -10.90 -9.99 -5.64
N GLY A 45 -10.37 -8.88 -5.11
CA GLY A 45 -11.09 -7.61 -5.00
C GLY A 45 -11.75 -7.36 -3.64
N GLY A 46 -12.87 -6.63 -3.70
CA GLY A 46 -13.75 -6.40 -2.56
C GLY A 46 -13.41 -5.13 -1.76
N PRO A 47 -13.94 -5.03 -0.52
CA PRO A 47 -13.78 -3.85 0.31
C PRO A 47 -12.34 -3.38 0.52
N PRO A 48 -11.34 -4.26 0.76
CA PRO A 48 -9.95 -3.83 0.93
C PRO A 48 -9.42 -3.07 -0.29
N LEU A 49 -9.61 -3.60 -1.50
CA LEU A 49 -9.16 -2.94 -2.72
C LEU A 49 -9.90 -1.62 -2.98
N ARG A 50 -11.22 -1.55 -2.70
CA ARG A 50 -11.96 -0.27 -2.78
C ARG A 50 -11.40 0.79 -1.83
N TRP A 51 -11.00 0.40 -0.61
CA TRP A 51 -10.37 1.33 0.32
C TRP A 51 -8.96 1.75 -0.14
N LEU A 52 -8.18 0.82 -0.68
CA LEU A 52 -6.86 1.12 -1.24
C LEU A 52 -6.97 2.09 -2.42
N ASP A 53 -7.93 1.88 -3.32
CA ASP A 53 -8.24 2.79 -4.42
C ASP A 53 -8.56 4.20 -3.91
N ALA A 54 -9.46 4.31 -2.93
CA ALA A 54 -9.81 5.61 -2.37
C ALA A 54 -8.62 6.35 -1.72
N ILE A 55 -7.66 5.61 -1.15
CA ILE A 55 -6.46 6.17 -0.52
C ILE A 55 -5.43 6.57 -1.58
N ARG A 56 -5.14 5.71 -2.56
CA ARG A 56 -4.14 5.99 -3.61
C ARG A 56 -4.56 7.14 -4.54
N ASP A 57 -5.86 7.40 -4.64
CA ASP A 57 -6.40 8.55 -5.37
C ASP A 57 -6.08 9.89 -4.69
N ARG A 58 -5.63 9.88 -3.43
CA ARG A 58 -5.40 11.10 -2.63
C ARG A 58 -4.00 11.20 -2.04
N PHE A 59 -3.35 10.07 -1.82
CA PHE A 59 -2.05 10.00 -1.16
C PHE A 59 -1.13 9.04 -1.91
N PRO A 60 0.18 9.30 -1.94
CA PRO A 60 1.13 8.30 -2.37
C PRO A 60 1.03 7.03 -1.51
N VAL A 61 1.25 5.88 -2.14
CA VAL A 61 1.26 4.58 -1.48
C VAL A 61 2.61 3.89 -1.72
N SER A 62 3.24 3.45 -0.63
CA SER A 62 4.41 2.56 -0.65
C SER A 62 3.97 1.11 -0.49
N LEU A 63 4.58 0.20 -1.27
CA LEU A 63 4.34 -1.24 -1.18
C LEU A 63 5.47 -1.91 -0.38
N HIS A 64 5.09 -2.67 0.64
CA HIS A 64 6.01 -3.47 1.45
C HIS A 64 5.64 -4.96 1.35
N GLY A 65 6.39 -5.73 0.56
CA GLY A 65 6.17 -7.17 0.44
C GLY A 65 6.67 -7.93 1.67
N VAL A 66 5.86 -8.87 2.18
CA VAL A 66 6.20 -9.71 3.35
C VAL A 66 6.28 -11.20 3.06
N CYS A 67 5.90 -11.65 1.87
CA CYS A 67 5.82 -13.07 1.53
C CYS A 67 6.83 -13.54 0.47
N LEU A 68 7.62 -12.65 -0.14
CA LEU A 68 8.53 -13.00 -1.23
C LEU A 68 9.72 -13.88 -0.79
N SER A 69 10.07 -13.86 0.50
CA SER A 69 11.16 -14.68 1.07
C SER A 69 12.49 -14.56 0.31
N VAL A 70 12.93 -13.33 0.02
CA VAL A 70 14.12 -13.04 -0.83
C VAL A 70 15.41 -13.70 -0.31
N GLY A 71 15.56 -13.82 1.01
CA GLY A 71 16.69 -14.51 1.65
C GLY A 71 16.45 -15.99 1.95
N GLY A 72 15.37 -16.57 1.40
CA GLY A 72 14.99 -17.97 1.59
C GLY A 72 15.90 -18.95 0.85
N ARG A 73 15.71 -20.25 1.13
CA ARG A 73 16.47 -21.32 0.47
C ARG A 73 15.93 -21.65 -0.91
N GLU A 74 14.61 -21.56 -1.05
CA GLU A 74 13.89 -21.80 -2.29
C GLU A 74 14.06 -20.63 -3.27
N PRO A 75 14.01 -20.87 -4.60
CA PRO A 75 13.97 -19.79 -5.58
C PRO A 75 12.79 -18.84 -5.35
N ILE A 76 12.91 -17.61 -5.86
CA ILE A 76 11.82 -16.63 -5.88
C ILE A 76 10.59 -17.24 -6.58
N ASP A 77 9.42 -17.11 -5.96
CA ASP A 77 8.15 -17.52 -6.56
C ASP A 77 7.67 -16.48 -7.58
N GLU A 78 7.87 -16.75 -8.87
CA GLU A 78 7.43 -15.86 -9.96
C GLU A 78 5.91 -15.64 -9.95
N ARG A 79 5.12 -16.62 -9.50
CA ARG A 79 3.66 -16.45 -9.40
C ARG A 79 3.28 -15.44 -8.33
N HIS A 80 4.12 -15.22 -7.32
CA HIS A 80 3.90 -14.18 -6.34
C HIS A 80 4.20 -12.80 -6.91
N LEU A 81 5.21 -12.68 -7.77
CA LEU A 81 5.58 -11.42 -8.42
C LEU A 81 4.53 -10.94 -9.44
N ASP A 82 3.84 -11.86 -10.11
CA ASP A 82 2.83 -11.55 -11.14
C ASP A 82 1.44 -11.14 -10.59
N ARG A 83 1.27 -11.08 -9.27
CA ARG A 83 -0.03 -10.77 -8.61
C ARG A 83 -0.21 -9.29 -8.30
#